data_AF-A0A819UQ20-F1
#
_entry.id   AF-A0A819UQ20-F1
#
_cell.length_a   1.000
_cell.length_b   1.000
_cell.length_c   1.000
_cell.angle_alpha   90.00
_cell.angle_beta   90.00
_cell.angle_gamma   90.00
#
_symmetry.space_group_name_H-M   'P 1'
#
loop_
_entity.id
_entity.type
_entity.pdbx_description
1 polymer ?
#
loop_
_entity_poly.entity_id
_entity_poly.type
_entity_poly.pdbx_seq_one_letter_code
_entity_poly.pdbx_strand_id
1 'polypeptide(L)'
;MDVFKLIDIEHKQKTSENRNYLNEIIRIIIFLSKQGLPFRRHHANDDSENKKWLKKLDLDIKYVVGQCFDGANFMRGSCKDIASRISQIVPTASYVHCNVHILNLYLVDVLEAVVHVRNSFGIVKSLYNLIEASPKQHKVFEDLQKEVEIVSITLKQSCDIRWTCRYESLKVISSRYSEILSTLALIETGDSFILLQHVNITLADSLAKVNITIDSLQSLRNEYEFKRI
;
A
#
# COMPACT_ATOMS: atom_id res chain seq x y z
N MET A 1 40.68 36.24 0.07
CA MET A 1 40.06 34.99 -0.42
C MET A 1 38.63 35.00 0.06
N ASP A 2 37.67 34.85 -0.85
CA ASP A 2 36.28 35.30 -0.67
C ASP A 2 35.40 34.18 -0.06
N VAL A 3 34.88 34.40 1.16
CA VAL A 3 34.18 33.37 1.97
C VAL A 3 32.97 32.79 1.23
N PHE A 4 32.28 33.59 0.41
CA PHE A 4 31.15 33.14 -0.40
C PHE A 4 31.54 32.14 -1.49
N LYS A 5 32.76 32.23 -2.04
CA LYS A 5 33.25 31.26 -3.03
C LYS A 5 33.55 29.90 -2.39
N LEU A 6 34.03 29.89 -1.15
CA LEU A 6 34.28 28.65 -0.39
C LEU A 6 32.97 27.90 -0.10
N ILE A 7 31.93 28.62 0.33
CA ILE A 7 30.60 28.04 0.61
C ILE A 7 29.97 27.43 -0.66
N ASP A 8 30.08 28.10 -1.81
CA ASP A 8 29.55 27.61 -3.08
C ASP A 8 30.30 26.35 -3.58
N ILE A 9 31.62 26.29 -3.36
CA ILE A 9 32.45 25.11 -3.68
C ILE A 9 32.05 23.92 -2.78
N GLU A 10 31.88 24.15 -1.48
CA GLU A 10 31.52 23.12 -0.51
C GLU A 10 30.10 22.57 -0.79
N HIS A 11 29.15 23.45 -1.15
CA HIS A 11 27.81 23.05 -1.56
C HIS A 11 27.80 22.21 -2.85
N LYS A 12 28.64 22.58 -3.83
CA LYS A 12 28.82 21.81 -5.07
C LYS A 12 29.45 20.44 -4.82
N GLN A 13 30.44 20.35 -3.93
CA GLN A 13 31.02 19.08 -3.51
C GLN A 13 29.98 18.16 -2.86
N LYS A 14 29.23 18.67 -1.89
CA LYS A 14 28.18 17.90 -1.21
C LYS A 14 27.08 17.44 -2.15
N THR A 15 26.70 18.28 -3.11
CA THR A 15 25.75 17.91 -4.17
C THR A 15 26.30 16.80 -5.07
N SER A 16 27.59 16.85 -5.40
CA SER A 16 28.26 15.80 -6.18
C SER A 16 28.34 14.47 -5.42
N GLU A 17 28.67 14.50 -4.13
CA GLU A 17 28.69 13.31 -3.28
C GLU A 17 27.31 12.67 -3.16
N ASN A 18 26.27 13.48 -2.90
CA ASN A 18 24.90 12.99 -2.83
C ASN A 18 24.44 12.33 -4.15
N ARG A 19 24.85 12.88 -5.30
CA ARG A 19 24.58 12.28 -6.61
C ARG A 19 25.29 10.94 -6.79
N ASN A 20 26.52 10.82 -6.29
CA ASN A 20 27.25 9.56 -6.32
C ASN A 20 26.58 8.50 -5.44
N TYR A 21 26.14 8.86 -4.23
CA TYR A 21 25.37 7.96 -3.36
C TYR A 21 24.07 7.49 -4.02
N LEU A 22 23.31 8.41 -4.63
CA LEU A 22 22.08 8.07 -5.34
C LEU A 22 22.33 7.15 -6.53
N ASN A 23 23.40 7.39 -7.29
CA ASN A 23 23.80 6.51 -8.39
C ASN A 23 24.09 5.09 -7.92
N GLU A 24 24.77 4.93 -6.78
CA GLU A 24 25.04 3.60 -6.22
C GLU A 24 23.76 2.91 -5.73
N ILE A 25 22.85 3.64 -5.07
CA ILE A 25 21.54 3.10 -4.68
C ILE A 25 20.75 2.63 -5.91
N ILE A 26 20.72 3.44 -6.98
CA ILE A 26 20.04 3.09 -8.24
C ILE A 26 20.66 1.84 -8.86
N ARG A 27 21.98 1.71 -8.86
CA ARG A 27 22.68 0.51 -9.36
C ARG A 27 22.29 -0.74 -8.58
N ILE A 28 22.23 -0.65 -7.26
CA ILE A 28 21.81 -1.75 -6.38
C ILE A 28 20.34 -2.13 -6.67
N ILE A 29 19.45 -1.14 -6.84
CA ILE A 29 18.05 -1.37 -7.20
C ILE A 29 17.93 -2.10 -8.53
N ILE A 30 18.64 -1.64 -9.56
CA ILE A 30 18.64 -2.27 -10.89
C ILE A 30 19.19 -3.70 -10.82
N PHE A 31 20.27 -3.90 -10.07
CA PHE A 31 20.87 -5.22 -9.88
C PHE A 31 19.89 -6.19 -9.21
N LEU A 32 19.31 -5.81 -8.07
CA LEU A 32 18.35 -6.65 -7.35
C LEU A 32 17.11 -6.97 -8.19
N SER A 33 16.61 -5.97 -8.94
CA SER A 33 15.46 -6.13 -9.83
C SER A 33 15.75 -7.13 -10.97
N LYS A 34 16.95 -7.05 -11.58
CA LYS A 34 17.36 -8.00 -12.64
C LYS A 34 17.54 -9.43 -12.13
N GLN A 35 17.90 -9.60 -10.86
CA GLN A 35 18.10 -10.91 -10.24
C GLN A 35 16.81 -11.49 -9.61
N GLY A 36 15.68 -10.78 -9.69
CA GLY A 36 14.44 -11.19 -9.02
C GLY A 36 14.57 -11.25 -7.49
N LEU A 37 15.54 -10.53 -6.92
CA LEU A 37 15.83 -10.55 -5.49
C LEU A 37 14.97 -9.52 -4.78
N PRO A 38 14.23 -9.90 -3.73
CA PRO A 38 13.41 -8.96 -3.00
C PRO A 38 14.29 -8.00 -2.20
N PHE A 39 13.93 -6.72 -2.16
CA PHE A 39 14.56 -5.68 -1.33
C PHE A 39 14.50 -5.99 0.18
N ARG A 40 13.70 -6.98 0.57
CA ARG A 40 13.41 -7.35 1.97
C ARG A 40 12.97 -8.81 2.01
N ARG A 41 13.54 -9.64 2.90
CA ARG A 41 13.01 -11.00 3.10
C ARG A 41 13.03 -11.44 4.57
N HIS A 42 11.95 -12.15 4.90
CA HIS A 42 11.61 -12.80 6.17
C HIS A 42 12.63 -13.86 6.62
N HIS A 43 12.75 -13.98 7.95
CA HIS A 43 13.55 -14.90 8.77
C HIS A 43 14.94 -14.41 9.17
N ALA A 44 15.05 -13.99 10.44
CA ALA A 44 16.32 -13.78 11.15
C ALA A 44 16.45 -14.80 12.29
N ASN A 45 16.64 -16.08 11.95
CA ASN A 45 17.33 -17.01 12.85
C ASN A 45 18.84 -16.85 12.68
N ASP A 46 19.63 -17.24 13.68
CA ASP A 46 21.08 -16.96 13.75
C ASP A 46 21.91 -17.65 12.64
N ASP A 47 21.33 -18.62 11.92
CA ASP A 47 21.88 -19.24 10.69
C ASP A 47 21.49 -18.50 9.40
N SER A 48 20.78 -17.37 9.49
CA SER A 48 20.24 -16.69 8.33
C SER A 48 21.35 -16.18 7.40
N GLU A 49 21.14 -16.43 6.10
CA GLU A 49 21.95 -15.94 4.98
C GLU A 49 22.16 -14.41 4.97
N ASN A 50 21.48 -13.66 5.84
CA ASN A 50 21.54 -12.20 5.91
C ASN A 50 22.85 -11.66 6.52
N LYS A 51 23.52 -12.38 7.42
CA LYS A 51 24.93 -12.07 7.74
C LYS A 51 25.84 -12.25 6.53
N LYS A 52 25.41 -13.02 5.52
CA LYS A 52 26.18 -13.21 4.28
C LYS A 52 25.96 -12.08 3.26
N TRP A 53 24.90 -11.27 3.29
CA TRP A 53 24.73 -10.20 2.27
C TRP A 53 25.67 -9.02 2.48
N LEU A 54 25.77 -8.53 3.72
CA LEU A 54 26.78 -7.54 4.08
C LEU A 54 28.18 -8.08 3.75
N LYS A 55 28.47 -9.35 4.09
CA LYS A 55 29.73 -10.00 3.70
C LYS A 55 29.89 -10.22 2.18
N LYS A 56 28.83 -10.52 1.43
CA LYS A 56 28.84 -10.73 -0.04
C LYS A 56 29.06 -9.41 -0.78
N LEU A 57 28.57 -8.31 -0.21
CA LEU A 57 28.76 -6.95 -0.72
C LEU A 57 29.98 -6.26 -0.11
N ASP A 58 30.76 -6.96 0.73
CA ASP A 58 31.90 -6.43 1.49
C ASP A 58 31.59 -5.15 2.29
N LEU A 59 30.34 -5.04 2.77
CA LEU A 59 29.86 -3.94 3.59
C LEU A 59 29.98 -4.31 5.07
N ASP A 60 30.81 -3.60 5.82
CA ASP A 60 30.87 -3.74 7.28
C ASP A 60 29.68 -3.01 7.92
N ILE A 61 28.91 -3.74 8.73
CA ILE A 61 27.77 -3.23 9.47
C ILE A 61 28.14 -2.03 10.36
N LYS A 62 29.40 -1.92 10.79
CA LYS A 62 29.90 -0.82 11.64
C LYS A 62 29.79 0.56 10.98
N TYR A 63 29.68 0.63 9.65
CA TYR A 63 29.54 1.87 8.90
C TYR A 63 28.09 2.23 8.56
N VAL A 64 27.12 1.51 9.11
CA VAL A 64 25.70 1.86 8.94
C VAL A 64 25.39 3.16 9.69
N VAL A 65 24.97 4.19 8.97
CA VAL A 65 24.62 5.50 9.55
C VAL A 65 23.13 5.66 9.87
N GLY A 66 22.28 4.79 9.31
CA GLY A 66 20.85 4.85 9.51
C GLY A 66 20.14 3.59 9.07
N GLN A 67 18.96 3.36 9.65
CA GLN A 67 18.12 2.21 9.40
C GLN A 67 16.67 2.64 9.28
N CYS A 68 15.95 2.10 8.30
CA CYS A 68 14.54 2.38 8.09
C CYS A 68 13.75 1.07 7.96
N PHE A 69 12.76 0.89 8.83
CA PHE A 69 11.93 -0.32 8.84
C PHE A 69 10.44 0.01 9.01
N ASP A 70 9.56 -0.88 8.56
CA ASP A 70 8.14 -0.83 8.90
C ASP A 70 7.89 -1.20 10.37
N GLY A 71 6.69 -0.91 10.86
CA GLY A 71 6.31 -1.11 12.26
C GLY A 71 5.98 -2.56 12.61
N ALA A 72 6.32 -3.53 11.76
CA ALA A 72 6.02 -4.93 12.03
C ALA A 72 6.71 -5.38 13.32
N ASN A 73 6.03 -6.23 14.10
CA ASN A 73 6.48 -6.67 15.43
C ASN A 73 7.84 -7.40 15.46
N PHE A 74 8.39 -7.77 14.30
CA PHE A 74 9.72 -8.37 14.14
C PHE A 74 10.81 -7.35 13.75
N MET A 75 10.39 -6.15 13.39
CA MET A 75 11.23 -5.06 12.95
C MET A 75 11.38 -3.94 13.99
N ARG A 76 10.51 -3.87 15.02
CA ARG A 76 10.41 -2.74 15.98
C ARG A 76 10.20 -3.12 17.45
N GLY A 77 9.87 -4.37 17.78
CA GLY A 77 9.76 -4.84 19.15
C GLY A 77 11.04 -4.71 20.01
N SER A 78 10.84 -4.87 21.32
CA SER A 78 11.86 -4.54 22.32
C SER A 78 12.93 -5.62 22.54
N CYS A 79 12.70 -6.86 22.08
CA CYS A 79 13.52 -8.01 22.49
C CYS A 79 14.09 -8.87 21.35
N LYS A 80 13.59 -8.80 20.10
CA LYS A 80 14.04 -9.71 19.02
C LYS A 80 14.16 -9.06 17.65
N ASP A 81 14.20 -7.73 17.62
CA ASP A 81 13.97 -6.98 16.40
C ASP A 81 15.26 -6.54 15.72
N ILE A 82 15.24 -6.55 14.39
CA ILE A 82 16.39 -6.19 13.57
C ILE A 82 16.88 -4.78 13.90
N ALA A 83 15.97 -3.83 14.13
CA ALA A 83 16.31 -2.46 14.51
C ALA A 83 17.11 -2.40 15.82
N SER A 84 16.66 -3.15 16.84
CA SER A 84 17.31 -3.21 18.15
C SER A 84 18.69 -3.85 18.05
N ARG A 85 18.82 -4.95 17.28
CA ARG A 85 20.13 -5.61 17.04
C ARG A 85 21.12 -4.69 16.33
N ILE A 86 20.69 -3.94 15.32
CA ILE A 86 21.55 -2.99 14.62
C ILE A 86 21.94 -1.84 15.54
N SER A 87 21.01 -1.29 16.33
CA SER A 87 21.31 -0.25 17.32
C SER A 87 22.25 -0.72 18.43
N GLN A 88 22.26 -2.00 18.78
CA GLN A 88 23.24 -2.57 19.71
C GLN A 88 24.65 -2.64 19.10
N ILE A 89 24.75 -2.92 17.79
CA ILE A 89 26.04 -3.01 17.09
C ILE A 89 26.57 -1.62 16.72
N VAL A 90 25.69 -0.72 16.28
CA VAL A 90 26.00 0.65 15.89
C VAL A 90 25.01 1.62 16.55
N PRO A 91 25.31 2.08 17.78
CA PRO A 91 24.43 3.00 18.51
C PRO A 91 24.23 4.35 17.81
N THR A 92 25.15 4.74 16.92
CA THR A 92 25.07 5.98 16.13
C THR A 92 24.13 5.87 14.92
N ALA A 93 23.66 4.66 14.57
CA ALA A 93 22.76 4.46 13.45
C ALA A 93 21.35 4.95 13.78
N SER A 94 20.91 6.02 13.11
CA SER A 94 19.58 6.61 13.35
C SER A 94 18.48 5.67 12.86
N TYR A 95 17.50 5.38 13.71
CA TYR A 95 16.29 4.65 13.32
C TYR A 95 15.21 5.59 12.82
N VAL A 96 14.70 5.32 11.62
CA VAL A 96 13.56 6.02 11.03
C VAL A 96 12.43 5.02 10.80
N HIS A 97 11.25 5.33 11.30
CA HIS A 97 10.07 4.52 11.01
C HIS A 97 9.55 4.85 9.62
N CYS A 98 9.13 3.85 8.84
CA CYS A 98 8.68 4.06 7.47
C CYS A 98 7.42 4.95 7.43
N ASN A 99 7.55 6.17 6.92
CA ASN A 99 6.45 7.13 6.79
C ASN A 99 5.28 6.59 5.95
N VAL A 100 5.55 5.76 4.94
CA VAL A 100 4.49 5.12 4.13
C VAL A 100 3.68 4.15 4.99
N HIS A 101 4.33 3.43 5.90
CA HIS A 101 3.65 2.53 6.83
C HIS A 101 2.85 3.30 7.88
N ILE A 102 3.41 4.39 8.42
CA ILE A 102 2.70 5.30 9.34
C ILE A 102 1.44 5.85 8.67
N LEU A 103 1.56 6.38 7.45
CA LEU A 103 0.42 6.90 6.69
C LEU A 103 -0.64 5.82 6.49
N ASN A 104 -0.23 4.59 6.15
CA ASN A 104 -1.15 3.49 5.98
C ASN A 104 -1.91 3.16 7.27
N LEU A 105 -1.25 3.19 8.45
CA LEU A 105 -1.92 2.98 9.73
C LEU A 105 -2.96 4.08 9.99
N TYR A 106 -2.60 5.35 9.83
CA TYR A 106 -3.55 6.46 9.96
C TYR A 106 -4.76 6.31 9.04
N LEU A 107 -4.54 5.94 7.78
CA LEU A 107 -5.64 5.70 6.84
C LEU A 107 -6.53 4.56 7.31
N VAL A 108 -5.97 3.45 7.79
CA VAL A 108 -6.76 2.33 8.31
C VAL A 108 -7.62 2.79 9.50
N ASP A 109 -7.03 3.49 10.46
CA ASP A 109 -7.73 3.98 11.66
C ASP A 109 -8.88 4.92 11.31
N VAL A 110 -8.66 5.86 10.38
CA VAL A 110 -9.69 6.79 9.91
C VAL A 110 -10.83 6.06 9.20
N LEU A 111 -10.52 5.06 8.37
CA LEU A 111 -11.53 4.29 7.66
C LEU A 111 -12.37 3.41 8.60
N GLU A 112 -11.78 2.94 9.70
CA GLU A 112 -12.48 2.16 10.74
C GLU A 112 -13.33 3.04 11.66
N ALA A 113 -12.89 4.27 11.92
CA ALA A 113 -13.63 5.24 12.73
C ALA A 113 -14.94 5.69 12.06
N VAL A 114 -14.96 5.81 10.73
CA VAL A 114 -16.16 6.21 9.99
C VAL A 114 -17.01 4.99 9.62
N VAL A 115 -18.10 4.77 10.37
CA VAL A 115 -19.00 3.61 10.24
C VAL A 115 -19.46 3.35 8.80
N HIS A 116 -19.84 4.41 8.06
CA HIS A 116 -20.30 4.26 6.68
C HIS A 116 -19.20 3.76 5.75
N VAL A 117 -17.97 4.23 5.92
CA VAL A 117 -16.82 3.83 5.11
C VAL A 117 -16.41 2.40 5.46
N ARG A 118 -16.31 2.07 6.75
CA ARG A 118 -16.08 0.70 7.24
C ARG A 118 -17.09 -0.29 6.66
N ASN A 119 -18.38 0.03 6.74
CA ASN A 119 -19.44 -0.84 6.22
C ASN A 119 -19.35 -1.01 4.69
N SER A 120 -18.96 0.05 3.97
CA SER A 120 -18.73 -0.01 2.52
C SER A 120 -17.60 -0.97 2.15
N PHE A 121 -16.49 -0.96 2.88
CA PHE A 121 -15.42 -1.95 2.69
C PHE A 121 -15.85 -3.37 3.09
N GLY A 122 -16.75 -3.52 4.07
CA GLY A 122 -17.41 -4.79 4.36
C GLY A 122 -18.19 -5.33 3.15
N ILE A 123 -18.94 -4.48 2.45
CA ILE A 123 -19.67 -4.85 1.23
C ILE A 123 -18.68 -5.26 0.12
N VAL A 124 -17.61 -4.50 -0.08
CA VAL A 124 -16.56 -4.84 -1.07
C VAL A 124 -15.97 -6.23 -0.82
N LYS A 125 -15.70 -6.56 0.45
CA LYS A 125 -15.18 -7.87 0.83
C LYS A 125 -16.21 -8.99 0.60
N SER A 126 -17.48 -8.75 0.92
CA SER A 126 -18.56 -9.68 0.65
C SER A 126 -18.77 -9.92 -0.85
N LEU A 127 -18.69 -8.87 -1.67
CA LEU A 127 -18.78 -8.95 -3.11
C LEU A 127 -17.67 -9.84 -3.70
N TYR A 128 -16.42 -9.60 -3.27
CA TYR A 128 -15.29 -10.43 -3.66
C TYR A 128 -15.53 -11.91 -3.28
N ASN A 129 -15.95 -12.18 -2.04
CA ASN A 129 -16.19 -13.55 -1.59
C ASN A 129 -17.34 -14.22 -2.35
N LEU A 130 -18.37 -13.48 -2.75
CA LEU A 130 -19.46 -14.04 -3.54
C LEU A 130 -18.91 -14.44 -4.92
N ILE A 131 -18.44 -13.46 -5.69
CA ILE A 131 -18.09 -13.65 -7.10
C ILE A 131 -16.82 -14.49 -7.28
N GLU A 132 -15.74 -14.19 -6.55
CA GLU A 132 -14.42 -14.79 -6.78
C GLU A 132 -14.19 -16.08 -5.99
N ALA A 133 -14.84 -16.27 -4.84
CA ALA A 133 -14.65 -17.52 -4.08
C ALA A 133 -15.43 -18.71 -4.66
N SER A 134 -16.43 -18.45 -5.52
CA SER A 134 -17.19 -19.47 -6.23
C SER A 134 -16.74 -19.58 -7.68
N PRO A 135 -16.11 -20.70 -8.10
CA PRO A 135 -15.67 -20.88 -9.49
C PRO A 135 -16.80 -20.74 -10.52
N LYS A 136 -18.02 -21.11 -10.13
CA LYS A 136 -19.22 -20.95 -10.97
C LYS A 136 -19.55 -19.47 -11.19
N GLN A 137 -19.53 -18.66 -10.13
CA GLN A 137 -19.89 -17.24 -10.21
C GLN A 137 -18.78 -16.41 -10.86
N HIS A 138 -17.52 -16.76 -10.59
CA HIS A 138 -16.37 -16.19 -11.26
C HIS A 138 -16.46 -16.37 -12.78
N LYS A 139 -16.83 -17.57 -13.23
CA LYS A 139 -17.00 -17.85 -14.66
C LYS A 139 -18.12 -17.00 -15.28
N VAL A 140 -19.25 -16.83 -14.61
CA VAL A 140 -20.34 -15.95 -15.08
C VAL A 140 -19.84 -14.52 -15.24
N PHE A 141 -19.08 -14.01 -14.27
CA PHE A 141 -18.50 -12.67 -14.34
C PHE A 141 -17.46 -12.53 -15.46
N GLU A 142 -16.66 -13.57 -15.71
CA GLU A 142 -15.71 -13.61 -16.82
C GLU A 142 -16.40 -13.65 -18.18
N ASP A 143 -17.45 -14.45 -18.32
CA ASP A 143 -18.21 -14.61 -19.55
C ASP A 143 -18.94 -13.30 -19.92
N LEU A 144 -19.55 -12.62 -18.94
CA LEU A 144 -20.16 -11.30 -19.15
C LEU A 144 -19.16 -10.24 -19.62
N GLN A 145 -17.93 -10.27 -19.12
CA GLN A 145 -16.88 -9.37 -19.60
C GLN A 145 -16.49 -9.67 -21.05
N LYS A 146 -16.46 -10.95 -21.44
CA LYS A 146 -16.17 -11.35 -22.83
C LYS A 146 -17.29 -10.96 -23.79
N GLU A 147 -18.55 -11.03 -23.37
CA GLU A 147 -19.71 -10.64 -24.20
C GLU A 147 -19.67 -9.15 -24.60
N VAL A 148 -19.09 -8.30 -23.76
CA VAL A 148 -18.93 -6.86 -24.02
C VAL A 148 -17.57 -6.56 -24.69
N GLU A 149 -16.83 -7.60 -25.12
CA GLU A 149 -15.51 -7.51 -25.77
C GLU A 149 -14.46 -6.74 -24.94
N ILE A 150 -14.60 -6.73 -23.61
CA ILE A 150 -13.64 -6.08 -22.70
C ILE A 150 -12.64 -7.09 -22.13
N VAL A 151 -11.43 -6.61 -21.84
CA VAL A 151 -10.42 -7.42 -21.16
C VAL A 151 -10.96 -7.84 -19.79
N SER A 152 -11.02 -9.16 -19.59
CA SER A 152 -11.44 -9.77 -18.34
C SER A 152 -10.49 -9.38 -17.21
N ILE A 153 -11.05 -8.87 -16.13
CA ILE A 153 -10.35 -8.51 -14.90
C ILE A 153 -11.07 -9.19 -13.75
N THR A 154 -10.30 -9.72 -12.80
CA THR A 154 -10.84 -10.32 -11.57
C THR A 154 -10.99 -9.26 -10.48
N LEU A 155 -12.01 -9.42 -9.63
CA LEU A 155 -12.11 -8.59 -8.44
C LEU A 155 -10.90 -8.86 -7.55
N LYS A 156 -10.39 -7.80 -6.92
CA LYS A 156 -9.24 -7.91 -6.02
C LYS A 156 -9.70 -7.99 -4.59
N GLN A 157 -9.13 -8.91 -3.82
CA GLN A 157 -9.38 -8.98 -2.39
C GLN A 157 -8.84 -7.73 -1.71
N SER A 158 -9.70 -7.01 -0.99
CA SER A 158 -9.27 -5.91 -0.14
C SER A 158 -8.50 -6.49 1.05
N CYS A 159 -7.28 -6.03 1.31
CA CYS A 159 -6.57 -6.36 2.53
C CYS A 159 -6.59 -5.18 3.51
N ASP A 160 -6.63 -5.50 4.80
CA ASP A 160 -6.75 -4.49 5.85
C ASP A 160 -5.43 -3.77 6.14
N ILE A 161 -4.32 -4.38 5.74
CA ILE A 161 -2.96 -3.93 6.09
C ILE A 161 -2.37 -3.01 5.02
N ARG A 162 -2.90 -2.98 3.78
CA ARG A 162 -2.33 -2.18 2.68
C ARG A 162 -3.41 -1.40 1.96
N TRP A 163 -3.38 -0.08 2.12
CA TRP A 163 -4.23 0.88 1.42
C TRP A 163 -4.23 0.67 -0.09
N THR A 164 -3.07 0.34 -0.69
CA THR A 164 -2.98 0.07 -2.13
C THR A 164 -3.90 -1.06 -2.57
N CYS A 165 -4.06 -2.12 -1.77
CA CYS A 165 -5.01 -3.19 -2.08
C CYS A 165 -6.46 -2.70 -2.02
N ARG A 166 -6.81 -1.86 -1.03
CA ARG A 166 -8.16 -1.27 -0.92
C ARG A 166 -8.49 -0.39 -2.13
N TYR A 167 -7.56 0.48 -2.53
CA TYR A 167 -7.70 1.31 -3.72
C TYR A 167 -7.86 0.45 -4.99
N GLU A 168 -7.02 -0.56 -5.17
CA GLU A 168 -7.09 -1.45 -6.33
C GLU A 168 -8.41 -2.22 -6.39
N SER A 169 -8.93 -2.70 -5.26
CA SER A 169 -10.27 -3.31 -5.19
C SER A 169 -11.37 -2.35 -5.63
N LEU A 170 -11.39 -1.13 -5.09
CA LEU A 170 -12.39 -0.13 -5.45
C LEU A 170 -12.28 0.30 -6.92
N LYS A 171 -11.06 0.44 -7.43
CA LYS A 171 -10.81 0.79 -8.82
C LYS A 171 -11.38 -0.26 -9.77
N VAL A 172 -11.15 -1.55 -9.48
CA VAL A 172 -11.70 -2.64 -10.30
C VAL A 172 -13.23 -2.63 -10.23
N ILE A 173 -13.81 -2.53 -9.03
CA ILE A 173 -15.27 -2.47 -8.85
C ILE A 173 -15.89 -1.30 -9.61
N SER A 174 -15.30 -0.11 -9.52
CA SER A 174 -15.77 1.06 -10.24
C SER A 174 -15.69 0.88 -11.76
N SER A 175 -14.66 0.20 -12.24
CA SER A 175 -14.46 -0.05 -13.68
C SER A 175 -15.32 -1.19 -14.24
N ARG A 176 -15.89 -2.02 -13.37
CA ARG A 176 -16.67 -3.22 -13.73
C ARG A 176 -18.05 -3.23 -13.10
N TYR A 177 -18.57 -2.05 -12.76
CA TYR A 177 -19.78 -1.91 -11.97
C TYR A 177 -21.00 -2.50 -12.70
N SER A 178 -21.10 -2.28 -14.01
CA SER A 178 -22.15 -2.86 -14.87
C SER A 178 -22.13 -4.38 -14.85
N GLU A 179 -20.96 -5.00 -15.04
CA GLU A 179 -20.82 -6.46 -15.11
C GLU A 179 -21.04 -7.11 -13.75
N ILE A 180 -20.62 -6.43 -12.68
CA ILE A 180 -20.92 -6.85 -11.31
C ILE A 180 -22.44 -6.87 -11.08
N LEU A 181 -23.16 -5.81 -11.44
CA LEU A 181 -24.62 -5.77 -11.31
C LEU A 181 -25.30 -6.88 -12.11
N SER A 182 -24.89 -7.09 -13.36
CA SER A 182 -25.40 -8.18 -14.20
C SER A 182 -25.11 -9.54 -13.57
N THR A 183 -23.90 -9.75 -13.06
CA THR A 183 -23.52 -11.00 -12.37
C THR A 183 -24.39 -11.25 -11.14
N LEU A 184 -24.61 -10.23 -10.32
CA LEU A 184 -25.47 -10.33 -9.13
C LEU A 184 -26.92 -10.65 -9.50
N ALA A 185 -27.45 -10.00 -10.54
CA ALA A 185 -28.79 -10.29 -11.04
C ALA A 185 -28.92 -11.75 -11.49
N LEU A 186 -27.94 -12.26 -12.24
CA LEU A 186 -27.89 -13.67 -12.67
C LEU A 186 -27.79 -14.66 -11.51
N ILE A 187 -27.08 -14.29 -10.44
CA ILE A 187 -26.96 -15.10 -9.23
C ILE A 187 -28.29 -15.16 -8.47
N GLU A 188 -29.05 -14.07 -8.42
CA GLU A 188 -30.33 -13.96 -7.72
C GLU A 188 -31.45 -14.73 -8.43
N THR A 189 -31.55 -14.62 -9.76
CA THR A 189 -32.66 -15.20 -10.53
C THR A 189 -32.45 -16.66 -10.93
N GLY A 190 -31.20 -17.16 -10.94
CA GLY A 190 -30.86 -18.49 -11.42
C GLY A 190 -31.04 -18.71 -12.94
N ASP A 191 -31.57 -17.70 -13.65
CA ASP A 191 -31.79 -17.65 -15.10
C ASP A 191 -31.71 -16.21 -15.61
N SER A 192 -31.26 -16.03 -16.85
CA SER A 192 -30.72 -14.78 -17.42
C SER A 192 -31.68 -13.61 -17.70
N PHE A 193 -32.79 -13.48 -16.98
CA PHE A 193 -33.68 -12.35 -17.15
C PHE A 193 -34.34 -12.00 -15.82
N ILE A 194 -34.01 -10.83 -15.28
CA ILE A 194 -34.92 -9.81 -14.75
C ILE A 194 -34.06 -8.70 -14.14
N LEU A 195 -34.26 -7.47 -14.63
CA LEU A 195 -33.86 -6.22 -13.98
C LEU A 195 -34.60 -6.13 -12.64
N LEU A 196 -33.90 -6.21 -11.51
CA LEU A 196 -34.48 -5.84 -10.20
C LEU A 196 -33.81 -4.59 -9.63
N GLN A 197 -34.61 -3.52 -9.70
CA GLN A 197 -34.67 -2.51 -8.65
C GLN A 197 -34.78 -3.20 -7.28
N HIS A 198 -33.79 -2.96 -6.42
CA HIS A 198 -34.01 -3.04 -4.97
C HIS A 198 -34.15 -1.62 -4.40
N VAL A 199 -35.43 -1.27 -4.25
CA VAL A 199 -36.09 -0.51 -3.17
C VAL A 199 -35.18 0.25 -2.18
N ASN A 200 -35.40 1.58 -2.15
CA ASN A 200 -35.10 2.57 -1.09
C ASN A 200 -33.73 3.27 -1.02
N ILE A 201 -32.85 3.16 -2.01
CA ILE A 201 -31.77 4.16 -2.17
C ILE A 201 -31.82 4.68 -3.60
N THR A 202 -32.38 5.87 -3.75
CA THR A 202 -32.36 6.56 -5.04
C THR A 202 -30.94 7.03 -5.36
N LEU A 203 -30.65 7.26 -6.65
CA LEU A 203 -29.38 7.87 -7.07
C LEU A 203 -29.12 9.20 -6.31
N ALA A 204 -30.19 9.93 -5.98
CA ALA A 204 -30.14 11.14 -5.17
C ALA A 204 -29.66 10.87 -3.73
N ASP A 205 -30.12 9.79 -3.09
CA ASP A 205 -29.68 9.41 -1.74
C ASP A 205 -28.20 9.00 -1.71
N SER A 206 -27.73 8.32 -2.76
CA SER A 206 -26.32 7.97 -2.92
C SER A 206 -25.45 9.20 -3.14
N LEU A 207 -25.89 10.13 -3.99
CA LEU A 207 -25.20 11.41 -4.22
C LEU A 207 -25.15 12.26 -2.94
N ALA A 208 -26.24 12.32 -2.18
CA ALA A 208 -26.28 13.02 -0.91
C ALA A 208 -25.27 12.44 0.10
N LYS A 209 -25.17 11.11 0.22
CA LYS A 209 -24.19 10.45 1.09
C LYS A 209 -22.75 10.70 0.66
N VAL A 210 -22.49 10.72 -0.64
CA VAL A 210 -21.16 11.05 -1.19
C VAL A 210 -20.79 12.48 -0.85
N ASN A 211 -21.70 13.44 -1.04
CA ASN A 211 -21.45 14.85 -0.71
C ASN A 211 -21.21 15.06 0.79
N ILE A 212 -22.02 14.44 1.66
CA ILE A 212 -21.81 14.47 3.12
C ILE A 212 -20.43 13.91 3.50
N THR A 213 -20.00 12.84 2.82
CA THR A 213 -18.68 12.25 3.05
C THR A 213 -17.56 13.18 2.58
N ILE A 214 -17.73 13.85 1.43
CA ILE A 214 -16.78 14.86 0.93
C ILE A 214 -16.68 16.02 1.92
N ASP A 215 -17.80 16.55 2.39
CA ASP A 215 -17.84 17.65 3.36
C ASP A 215 -17.19 17.24 4.69
N SER A 216 -17.42 16.01 5.13
CA SER A 216 -16.77 15.46 6.33
C SER A 216 -15.25 15.37 6.15
N LEU A 217 -14.78 14.87 5.00
CA LEU A 217 -13.35 14.81 4.68
C LEU A 217 -12.71 16.20 4.54
N GLN A 218 -13.44 17.17 3.98
CA GLN A 218 -13.00 18.55 3.91
C GLN A 218 -12.94 19.21 5.30
N SER A 219 -13.88 18.90 6.19
CA SER A 219 -13.86 19.39 7.58
C SER A 219 -12.72 18.78 8.41
N LEU A 220 -12.36 17.52 8.14
CA LEU A 220 -11.18 16.86 8.70
C LEU A 220 -9.88 17.43 8.12
N ARG A 221 -9.94 18.09 6.96
CA ARG A 221 -8.83 18.85 6.36
C ARG A 221 -8.68 20.21 7.04
N ASN A 222 -8.47 20.23 8.35
CA ASN A 222 -8.03 21.43 9.06
C ASN A 222 -6.59 21.76 8.63
N GLU A 223 -6.43 22.83 7.86
CA GLU A 223 -5.12 23.33 7.35
C GLU A 223 -4.15 23.75 8.48
N TYR A 224 -4.59 23.74 9.74
CA TYR A 224 -3.78 24.05 10.92
C TYR A 224 -3.03 22.85 11.51
N GLU A 225 -3.48 21.61 11.30
CA GLU A 225 -2.80 20.43 11.88
C GLU A 225 -1.66 19.88 11.01
N PHE A 226 -1.63 20.19 9.72
CA PHE A 226 -0.59 19.70 8.81
C PHE A 226 0.70 20.55 8.79
N LYS A 227 0.83 21.58 9.65
CA LYS A 227 2.03 22.43 9.72
C LYS A 227 3.16 21.91 10.63
N ARG A 228 3.06 20.68 11.16
CA ARG A 228 4.17 20.07 11.92
C ARG A 228 4.25 18.57 11.68
N ILE A 229 4.94 18.17 10.61
CA ILE A 229 5.89 17.04 10.61
C ILE A 229 7.08 17.46 9.77
#